data_AF-A0A5K3EGT3-F1
#
_entry.id   AF-A0A5K3EGT3-F1
#
_cell.length_a   1.000
_cell.length_b   1.000
_cell.length_c   1.000
_cell.angle_alpha   90.00
_cell.angle_beta   90.00
_cell.angle_gamma   90.00
#
_symmetry.space_group_name_H-M   'P 1'
#
loop_
_entity.id
_entity.type
_entity.pdbx_description
1 polymer ?
#
loop_
_entity_poly.entity_id
_entity_poly.type
_entity_poly.pdbx_seq_one_letter_code
_entity_poly.pdbx_strand_id
1 'polypeptide(L)'
;MMPALSILVALIWGVKGQNLSQELRDNITEFHRKLREGVQPNASNMMFVEYSVDLENYAIQWTANCSDSVPDYKMLPQDVQRVQEYAYNNVPNPVEILSEFASQKVHYNFTYNNCSKRCNDYKIGQYV
;
A
#
# COMPACT_ATOMS: atom_id res chain seq x y z
N MET A 1 42.36 17.18 17.24
CA MET A 1 42.17 16.34 16.04
C MET A 1 41.11 15.28 16.36
N MET A 2 39.84 15.55 16.05
CA MET A 2 38.74 14.57 15.90
C MET A 2 37.46 15.18 15.27
N PRO A 3 37.52 16.03 14.22
CA PRO A 3 36.30 16.45 13.52
C PRO A 3 35.72 15.33 12.63
N ALA A 4 36.55 14.38 12.19
CA ALA A 4 36.15 13.34 11.23
C ALA A 4 35.12 12.35 11.79
N LEU A 5 35.22 11.97 13.07
CA LEU A 5 34.29 11.02 13.69
C LEU A 5 32.88 11.62 13.87
N SER A 6 32.80 12.92 14.16
CA SER A 6 31.52 13.64 14.35
C SER A 6 30.75 13.82 13.04
N ILE A 7 31.47 14.04 11.92
CA ILE A 7 30.89 14.17 10.58
C ILE A 7 30.36 12.82 10.07
N LEU A 8 31.07 11.71 10.36
CA LEU A 8 30.64 10.36 9.97
C LEU A 8 29.33 9.93 10.65
N VAL A 9 29.08 10.31 11.91
CA VAL A 9 27.83 9.98 12.62
C VAL A 9 26.63 10.78 12.09
N ALA A 10 26.85 12.01 11.63
CA ALA A 10 25.78 12.86 11.07
C ALA A 10 25.25 12.36 9.71
N LEU A 11 26.03 11.56 8.98
CA LEU A 11 25.63 11.01 7.67
C LEU A 11 24.77 9.74 7.77
N ILE A 12 24.60 9.15 8.96
CA ILE A 12 23.85 7.89 9.16
C ILE A 12 22.37 8.16 9.48
N TRP A 13 21.91 9.41 9.49
CA TRP A 13 20.52 9.72 9.82
C TRP A 13 19.60 9.70 8.60
N GLY A 14 19.22 8.47 8.25
CA GLY A 14 17.88 8.11 7.79
C GLY A 14 17.49 8.58 6.40
N VAL A 15 17.52 7.65 5.44
CA VAL A 15 16.48 7.63 4.40
C VAL A 15 15.17 7.32 5.12
N LYS A 16 14.55 8.33 5.73
CA LYS A 16 13.17 8.22 6.19
C LYS A 16 12.30 8.13 4.93
N GLY A 17 11.34 7.22 4.92
CA GLY A 17 10.32 7.20 3.87
C GLY A 17 9.78 8.62 3.69
N GLN A 18 9.85 9.14 2.47
CA GLN A 18 9.35 10.49 2.20
C GLN A 18 7.84 10.43 2.15
N ASN A 19 7.19 11.43 2.75
CA ASN A 19 5.76 11.65 2.58
C ASN A 19 5.45 11.76 1.09
N LEU A 20 4.33 11.18 0.67
CA LEU A 20 3.84 11.28 -0.70
C LEU A 20 3.43 12.74 -0.99
N SER A 21 3.62 13.16 -2.24
CA SER A 21 3.07 14.43 -2.71
C SER A 21 1.54 14.39 -2.69
N GLN A 22 0.90 15.55 -2.53
CA GLN A 22 -0.57 15.62 -2.55
C GLN A 22 -1.15 15.02 -3.84
N GLU A 23 -0.53 15.31 -4.99
CA GLU A 23 -0.91 14.73 -6.28
C GLU A 23 -0.89 13.18 -6.26
N LEU A 24 0.13 12.58 -5.66
CA LEU A 24 0.22 11.12 -5.57
C LEU A 24 -0.82 10.53 -4.61
N ARG A 25 -1.11 11.22 -3.50
CA ARG A 25 -2.20 10.83 -2.57
C ARG A 25 -3.56 10.86 -3.26
N ASP A 26 -3.82 11.91 -4.04
CA ASP A 26 -5.04 12.07 -4.81
C ASP A 26 -5.15 10.98 -5.89
N ASN A 27 -4.06 10.68 -6.59
CA ASN A 27 -4.01 9.61 -7.59
C ASN A 27 -4.27 8.22 -6.99
N ILE A 28 -3.72 7.90 -5.82
CA ILE A 28 -3.98 6.65 -5.10
C ILE A 28 -5.46 6.54 -4.74
N THR A 29 -6.02 7.61 -4.18
CA THR A 29 -7.43 7.65 -3.74
C THR A 29 -8.37 7.49 -4.92
N GLU A 30 -8.12 8.23 -6.00
CA GLU A 30 -8.93 8.17 -7.22
C GLU A 30 -8.82 6.81 -7.91
N PHE A 31 -7.64 6.18 -7.90
CA PHE A 31 -7.46 4.84 -8.42
C PHE A 31 -8.33 3.83 -7.66
N HIS A 32 -8.28 3.85 -6.32
CA HIS A 32 -9.12 2.98 -5.48
C HIS A 32 -10.60 3.24 -5.71
N ARG A 33 -11.01 4.51 -5.79
CA ARG A 33 -12.40 4.90 -6.05
C ARG A 33 -12.91 4.31 -7.38
N LYS A 34 -12.17 4.53 -8.48
CA LYS A 34 -12.54 3.99 -9.80
C LYS A 34 -12.59 2.46 -9.81
N LEU A 35 -11.63 1.80 -9.17
CA LEU A 35 -11.60 0.34 -9.10
C LEU A 35 -12.84 -0.21 -8.37
N ARG A 36 -13.24 0.43 -7.25
CA ARG A 36 -14.36 0.02 -6.40
C ARG A 36 -15.72 0.34 -7.01
N GLU A 37 -15.84 1.44 -7.73
CA GLU A 37 -17.06 1.79 -8.47
C GLU A 37 -17.26 0.89 -9.70
N GLY A 38 -16.17 0.41 -10.30
CA GLY A 38 -16.18 -0.43 -11.50
C GLY A 38 -16.23 -1.94 -11.27
N VAL A 39 -16.48 -2.40 -10.03
CA VAL A 39 -16.52 -3.85 -9.74
C VAL A 39 -17.68 -4.54 -10.46
N GLN A 40 -17.47 -5.80 -10.84
CA GLN A 40 -18.50 -6.65 -11.44
C GLN A 40 -18.50 -8.04 -10.77
N PRO A 41 -19.66 -8.55 -10.32
CA PRO A 41 -20.96 -7.86 -10.30
C PRO A 41 -20.94 -6.62 -9.37
N ASN A 42 -21.87 -5.69 -9.57
CA ASN A 42 -21.97 -4.49 -8.73
C ASN A 42 -22.13 -4.87 -7.25
N ALA A 43 -21.34 -4.25 -6.39
CA ALA A 43 -21.44 -4.41 -4.94
C ALA A 43 -22.51 -3.47 -4.36
N SER A 44 -23.34 -3.97 -3.45
CA SER A 44 -24.42 -3.20 -2.80
C SER A 44 -23.98 -2.43 -1.56
N ASN A 45 -22.82 -2.77 -1.00
CA ASN A 45 -22.28 -2.29 0.27
C ASN A 45 -20.81 -1.83 0.16
N MET A 46 -20.36 -1.45 -1.03
CA MET A 46 -18.98 -1.00 -1.24
C MET A 46 -18.75 0.34 -0.55
N MET A 47 -17.89 0.37 0.47
CA MET A 47 -17.53 1.58 1.21
C MET A 47 -16.66 2.53 0.36
N PHE A 48 -16.79 3.84 0.57
CA PHE A 48 -15.85 4.82 0.03
C PHE A 48 -14.47 4.65 0.70
N VAL A 49 -13.41 4.94 -0.07
CA VAL A 49 -12.03 4.96 0.43
C VAL A 49 -11.59 6.41 0.52
N GLU A 50 -11.03 6.77 1.67
CA GLU A 50 -10.41 8.06 1.92
C GLU A 50 -8.92 7.89 2.17
N TYR A 51 -8.13 8.89 1.80
CA TYR A 51 -6.71 8.89 2.12
C TYR A 51 -6.50 9.16 3.60
N SER A 52 -5.73 8.30 4.29
CA SER A 52 -5.36 8.51 5.68
C SER A 52 -3.88 8.84 5.80
N VAL A 53 -3.58 10.08 6.19
CA VAL A 53 -2.23 10.54 6.50
C VAL A 53 -1.66 9.78 7.70
N ASP A 54 -2.51 9.35 8.64
CA ASP A 54 -2.07 8.54 9.78
C ASP A 54 -1.59 7.15 9.35
N LEU A 55 -2.29 6.51 8.39
CA LEU A 55 -1.85 5.23 7.83
C LEU A 55 -0.60 5.38 6.96
N GLU A 56 -0.45 6.49 6.23
CA GLU A 56 0.79 6.82 5.50
C GLU A 56 1.97 6.95 6.48
N ASN A 57 1.81 7.73 7.55
CA ASN A 57 2.82 7.90 8.58
C ASN A 57 3.20 6.57 9.24
N TYR A 58 2.21 5.71 9.51
CA TYR A 58 2.45 4.37 10.02
C TYR A 58 3.26 3.52 9.04
N ALA A 59 2.92 3.54 7.74
CA ALA A 59 3.67 2.84 6.70
C ALA A 59 5.11 3.35 6.57
N ILE A 60 5.33 4.67 6.66
CA ILE A 60 6.66 5.29 6.67
C ILE A 60 7.47 4.86 7.89
N GLN A 61 6.87 4.85 9.08
CA GLN A 61 7.54 4.41 10.31
C GLN A 61 7.88 2.92 10.27
N TRP A 62 6.97 2.10 9.74
CA TRP A 62 7.19 0.67 9.58
C TRP A 62 8.33 0.38 8.59
N THR A 63 8.32 1.04 7.43
CA THR A 63 9.38 0.89 6.40
C THR A 63 10.73 1.44 6.83
N ALA A 64 10.78 2.43 7.74
CA ALA A 64 12.02 3.04 8.20
C ALA A 64 12.99 2.05 8.89
N ASN A 65 12.47 0.93 9.40
CA ASN A 65 13.29 -0.11 10.03
C ASN A 65 13.83 -1.14 9.02
N CYS A 66 13.53 -1.01 7.72
CA CYS A 66 13.84 -1.99 6.68
C CYS A 66 13.46 -3.42 7.09
N SER A 67 12.38 -3.56 7.85
CA SER A 67 11.97 -4.85 8.40
C SER A 67 11.13 -5.62 7.39
N ASP A 68 11.37 -6.92 7.28
CA ASP A 68 10.49 -7.85 6.55
C ASP A 68 9.31 -8.33 7.41
N SER A 69 9.23 -7.88 8.68
CA SER A 69 8.16 -8.29 9.59
C SER A 69 6.86 -7.55 9.27
N VAL A 70 5.82 -8.27 8.85
CA VAL A 70 4.48 -7.70 8.61
C VAL A 70 4.04 -6.82 9.80
N PRO A 71 3.48 -5.60 9.56
CA PRO A 71 3.02 -4.74 10.64
C PRO A 71 2.01 -5.44 11.54
N ASP A 72 2.07 -5.20 12.86
CA ASP A 72 1.14 -5.82 13.82
C ASP A 72 -0.30 -5.40 13.50
N TYR A 73 -1.11 -6.38 13.08
CA TYR A 73 -2.49 -6.17 12.69
C TYR A 73 -3.37 -5.68 13.83
N LYS A 74 -2.97 -5.93 15.08
CA LYS A 74 -3.69 -5.47 16.27
C LYS A 74 -3.54 -3.97 16.49
N MET A 75 -2.56 -3.34 15.85
CA MET A 75 -2.34 -1.89 15.92
C MET A 75 -3.09 -1.12 14.84
N LEU A 76 -3.76 -1.79 13.91
CA LEU A 76 -4.54 -1.17 12.85
C LEU A 76 -6.04 -1.19 13.18
N PRO A 77 -6.81 -0.17 12.76
CA PRO A 77 -8.27 -0.22 12.80
C PRO A 77 -8.81 -1.48 12.08
N GLN A 78 -9.97 -1.99 12.54
CA GLN A 78 -10.54 -3.25 12.04
C GLN A 78 -10.88 -3.24 10.54
N ASP A 79 -11.14 -2.06 9.99
CA ASP A 79 -11.48 -1.81 8.59
C ASP A 79 -10.25 -1.57 7.70
N VAL A 80 -9.04 -1.56 8.26
CA VAL A 80 -7.81 -1.37 7.51
C VAL A 80 -7.24 -2.70 7.04
N GLN A 81 -7.21 -2.86 5.73
CA GLN A 81 -6.60 -4.00 5.05
C GLN A 81 -5.15 -3.68 4.68
N ARG A 82 -4.29 -4.68 4.68
CA ARG A 82 -2.86 -4.51 4.42
C ARG A 82 -2.51 -5.02 3.02
N VAL A 83 -1.76 -4.22 2.29
CA VAL A 83 -1.00 -4.71 1.14
C VAL A 83 0.46 -4.30 1.33
N GLN A 84 1.37 -5.20 0.99
CA GLN A 84 2.80 -5.02 1.19
C GLN A 84 3.51 -5.50 -0.06
N GLU A 85 4.38 -4.65 -0.59
CA GLU A 85 5.26 -5.01 -1.70
C GLU A 85 6.70 -4.63 -1.38
N TYR A 86 7.61 -5.51 -1.80
CA TYR A 86 9.03 -5.37 -1.57
C TYR A 86 9.71 -4.96 -2.85
N ALA A 87 10.52 -3.90 -2.78
CA ALA A 87 11.34 -3.48 -3.89
C ALA A 87 12.77 -3.22 -3.42
N TYR A 88 13.74 -3.82 -4.10
CA TYR A 88 15.14 -3.82 -3.67
C TYR A 88 15.98 -2.73 -4.33
N ASN A 89 15.65 -2.32 -5.56
CA ASN A 89 16.52 -1.47 -6.39
C ASN A 89 15.87 -0.16 -6.84
N ASN A 90 14.54 -0.11 -6.94
CA ASN A 90 13.80 1.05 -7.39
C ASN A 90 12.58 1.21 -6.49
N VAL A 91 12.24 2.43 -6.09
CA VAL A 91 10.96 2.69 -5.41
C VAL A 91 9.87 2.68 -6.49
N PRO A 92 8.99 1.68 -6.52
CA PRO A 92 7.93 1.59 -7.53
C PRO A 92 6.92 2.72 -7.32
N ASN A 93 6.30 3.17 -8.41
CA ASN A 93 5.18 4.10 -8.30
C ASN A 93 3.99 3.36 -7.63
N PRO A 94 3.41 3.88 -6.54
CA PRO A 94 2.27 3.23 -5.89
C PRO A 94 1.10 2.93 -6.83
N VAL A 95 0.83 3.79 -7.81
CA VAL A 95 -0.27 3.61 -8.77
C VAL A 95 0.04 2.47 -9.75
N GLU A 96 1.31 2.24 -10.10
CA GLU A 96 1.72 1.09 -10.91
C GLU A 96 1.50 -0.22 -10.14
N ILE A 97 1.92 -0.27 -8.87
CA ILE A 97 1.66 -1.42 -7.99
C ILE A 97 0.15 -1.71 -7.87
N LEU A 98 -0.65 -0.67 -7.62
CA LEU A 98 -2.10 -0.81 -7.54
C LEU A 98 -2.71 -1.30 -8.86
N SER A 99 -2.13 -0.91 -10.00
CA SER A 99 -2.53 -1.40 -11.33
C SER A 99 -2.21 -2.89 -11.51
N GLU A 100 -1.05 -3.34 -11.01
CA GLU A 100 -0.70 -4.76 -11.00
C GLU A 100 -1.65 -5.56 -10.12
N PHE A 101 -2.02 -5.07 -8.93
CA PHE A 101 -3.03 -5.71 -8.10
C PHE A 101 -4.38 -5.80 -8.79
N ALA A 102 -4.83 -4.68 -9.39
CA ALA A 102 -6.09 -4.65 -10.13
C ALA A 102 -6.10 -5.64 -11.31
N SER A 103 -4.95 -5.85 -11.96
CA SER A 103 -4.82 -6.78 -13.09
C SER A 103 -5.13 -8.24 -12.70
N GLN A 104 -4.97 -8.61 -11.42
CA GLN A 104 -5.29 -9.95 -10.93
C GLN A 104 -6.79 -10.27 -10.99
N LYS A 105 -7.66 -9.29 -11.30
CA LYS A 105 -9.08 -9.48 -11.61
C LYS A 105 -9.36 -10.66 -12.52
N VAL A 106 -8.53 -10.82 -13.56
CA VAL A 106 -8.70 -11.87 -14.58
C VAL A 106 -8.58 -13.28 -14.01
N HIS A 107 -8.01 -13.42 -12.81
CA HIS A 107 -7.85 -14.68 -12.11
C HIS A 107 -8.93 -14.94 -11.06
N TYR A 108 -9.73 -13.94 -10.70
CA TYR A 108 -10.78 -14.07 -9.69
C TYR A 108 -12.11 -14.49 -10.31
N ASN A 109 -12.70 -15.56 -9.78
CA ASN A 109 -14.06 -15.94 -10.06
C ASN A 109 -14.96 -15.54 -8.89
N PHE A 110 -15.83 -14.55 -9.12
CA PHE A 110 -16.76 -14.08 -8.10
C PHE A 110 -17.77 -15.15 -7.67
N THR A 111 -18.37 -15.86 -8.63
CA THR A 111 -19.42 -16.86 -8.38
C THR A 111 -18.96 -17.97 -7.44
N TYR A 112 -17.72 -18.43 -7.60
CA TYR A 112 -17.14 -19.50 -6.78
C TYR A 112 -16.20 -18.98 -5.68
N ASN A 113 -16.05 -17.66 -5.56
CA ASN A 113 -15.13 -16.99 -4.64
C ASN A 113 -13.72 -17.62 -4.64
N ASN A 114 -13.19 -17.92 -5.82
CA ASN A 114 -11.90 -18.60 -5.95
C ASN A 114 -10.97 -17.90 -6.95
N CYS A 115 -9.70 -18.28 -6.87
CA CYS A 115 -8.62 -17.71 -7.65
C CYS A 115 -8.03 -18.83 -8.52
N SER A 116 -7.99 -18.65 -9.85
CA SER A 116 -7.29 -19.58 -10.76
C SER A 116 -5.76 -19.43 -10.70
N LYS A 117 -5.28 -18.24 -10.30
CA LYS A 117 -3.91 -17.86 -9.94
C LYS A 117 -3.97 -16.78 -8.87
N ARG A 118 -2.84 -16.24 -8.38
CA ARG A 118 -2.81 -15.17 -7.36
C ARG A 118 -3.83 -14.06 -7.68
N CYS A 119 -4.76 -13.83 -6.75
CA CYS A 119 -5.79 -12.79 -6.85
C CYS A 119 -6.13 -12.11 -5.51
N ASN A 120 -5.31 -12.34 -4.48
CA ASN A 120 -5.56 -11.83 -3.12
C ASN A 120 -5.47 -10.31 -3.06
N ASP A 121 -4.55 -9.70 -3.81
CA ASP A 121 -4.36 -8.24 -3.78
C ASP A 121 -5.54 -7.53 -4.45
N TYR A 122 -6.06 -8.10 -5.54
CA TYR A 122 -7.31 -7.65 -6.14
C TYR A 122 -8.50 -7.72 -5.18
N LYS A 123 -8.63 -8.84 -4.44
CA LYS A 123 -9.72 -9.00 -3.46
C LYS A 123 -9.64 -7.96 -2.35
N ILE A 124 -8.43 -7.55 -1.95
CA ILE A 124 -8.24 -6.50 -0.94
C ILE A 124 -8.77 -5.15 -1.43
N GLY A 125 -8.53 -4.80 -2.69
CA GLY A 125 -9.04 -3.57 -3.28
C GLY A 125 -10.58 -3.53 -3.42
N GLN A 126 -11.25 -4.67 -3.33
CA GLN A 126 -12.66 -4.83 -3.72
C GLN A 126 -13.65 -5.15 -2.61
N TYR A 127 -13.23 -5.38 -1.37
CA TYR A 127 -14.01 -6.14 -0.38
C TYR A 127 -15.55 -6.06 -0.53
N VAL A 128 -16.06 -7.17 -1.10
CA VAL A 128 -17.44 -7.69 -1.07
C VAL A 128 -17.57 -8.57 0.16
#